data_AF-A0A8C3SB76-F1
#
_entry.id   AF-A0A8C3SB76-F1
#
_cell.length_a   1.000
_cell.length_b   1.000
_cell.length_c   1.000
_cell.angle_alpha   90.00
_cell.angle_beta   90.00
_cell.angle_gamma   90.00
#
_symmetry.space_group_name_H-M   'P 1'
#
loop_
_entity.id
_entity.type
_entity.pdbx_description
1 polymer ?
#
loop_
_entity_poly.entity_id
_entity_poly.type
_entity_poly.pdbx_seq_one_letter_code
_entity_poly.pdbx_strand_id
1 'polypeptide(L)'
;RAPADPGSVAEEERRVKANAREYNEKFQYASNCIQTSKYNIVTFLPVNLFEQFQEVANTYFLFLLILQLIPQISSLSWFTTIVPLVLVLTITAVKDATDDYFRHKSDNQVNNRQSQVLINGTLRQEQWMNVRVGDIIKLENNHFVAADLLLLSSSEPHGLCYIETAELDGETNMKVRQAIPVTSELGDIGQLAQFDGEVICEPPNNKLDKFSGTLYWKENKYPLSNQNMLLRGCMLRNTEWCFGLVVFAGGDAGGEVLWAVSGHTGDQVSGRVPPHGRGGSPGALGWCIDRLMNTLVLWVRVRDGAAGRRRPVCARRVGDAPCVPGR
;
A
#
# COMPACT_ATOMS: atom_id res chain seq x y z
N ARG A 1 3.55 -5.85 11.82
CA ARG A 1 3.50 -7.29 11.45
C ARG A 1 2.16 -7.82 11.97
N ALA A 2 1.14 -7.89 11.12
CA ALA A 2 -0.15 -8.45 11.52
C ALA A 2 0.05 -9.93 11.93
N PRO A 3 -0.70 -10.44 12.93
CA PRO A 3 -0.60 -11.85 13.32
C PRO A 3 -1.07 -12.70 12.14
N ALA A 4 -0.22 -13.65 11.73
CA ALA A 4 -0.60 -14.68 10.78
C ALA A 4 -1.77 -15.49 11.38
N ASP A 5 -2.82 -15.65 10.58
CA ASP A 5 -4.02 -16.41 10.94
C ASP A 5 -3.63 -17.86 11.27
N PRO A 6 -3.94 -18.41 12.47
CA PRO A 6 -3.47 -19.72 12.94
C PRO A 6 -4.04 -20.94 12.19
N GLY A 7 -4.58 -20.76 10.97
CA GLY A 7 -5.12 -21.80 10.11
C GLY A 7 -4.56 -21.84 8.68
N SER A 8 -3.62 -20.97 8.29
CA SER A 8 -3.08 -20.98 6.92
C SER A 8 -2.10 -22.14 6.69
N VAL A 9 -2.64 -23.29 6.29
CA VAL A 9 -1.86 -24.30 5.56
C VAL A 9 -1.24 -23.56 4.37
N ALA A 10 0.09 -23.63 4.21
CA ALA A 10 0.76 -23.01 3.08
C ALA A 10 0.11 -23.51 1.79
N GLU A 11 -0.51 -22.61 1.03
CA GLU A 11 -1.14 -22.91 -0.26
C GLU A 11 -0.06 -23.45 -1.21
N GLU A 12 -0.04 -24.75 -1.46
CA GLU A 12 0.94 -25.35 -2.38
C GLU A 12 0.62 -25.00 -3.85
N GLU A 13 -0.67 -24.92 -4.16
CA GLU A 13 -1.20 -24.54 -5.47
C GLU A 13 -2.56 -23.86 -5.32
N ARG A 14 -2.83 -22.91 -6.21
CA ARG A 14 -4.11 -22.20 -6.30
C ARG A 14 -5.00 -22.82 -7.35
N ARG A 15 -6.29 -23.01 -7.03
CA ARG A 15 -7.29 -23.62 -7.93
C ARG A 15 -8.52 -22.73 -8.09
N VAL A 16 -8.73 -22.20 -9.28
CA VAL A 16 -9.83 -21.26 -9.56
C VAL A 16 -10.70 -21.80 -10.67
N LYS A 17 -12.01 -21.94 -10.41
CA LYS A 17 -12.97 -22.32 -11.45
C LYS A 17 -13.81 -21.11 -11.88
N ALA A 18 -13.90 -20.88 -13.18
CA ALA A 18 -14.66 -19.78 -13.75
C ALA A 18 -16.17 -19.92 -13.48
N ASN A 19 -16.83 -18.80 -13.19
CA ASN A 19 -18.28 -18.72 -12.94
C ASN A 19 -18.80 -19.63 -11.80
N ALA A 20 -17.92 -20.14 -10.93
CA ALA A 20 -18.26 -21.12 -9.90
C ALA A 20 -17.94 -20.59 -8.49
N ARG A 21 -18.61 -19.53 -8.06
CA ARG A 21 -18.40 -18.90 -6.73
C ARG A 21 -18.49 -19.90 -5.58
N GLU A 22 -19.50 -20.77 -5.57
CA GLU A 22 -19.69 -21.80 -4.54
C GLU A 22 -18.54 -22.82 -4.47
N TYR A 23 -17.88 -23.10 -5.60
CA TYR A 23 -16.70 -23.96 -5.62
C TYR A 23 -15.49 -23.21 -5.05
N ASN A 24 -15.27 -21.97 -5.47
CA ASN A 24 -14.12 -21.17 -5.05
C ASN A 24 -14.20 -20.76 -3.57
N GLU A 25 -15.40 -20.58 -3.01
CA GLU A 25 -15.61 -20.25 -1.59
C GLU A 25 -15.07 -21.32 -0.63
N LYS A 26 -14.96 -22.58 -1.08
CA LYS A 26 -14.41 -23.69 -0.27
C LYS A 26 -12.94 -23.48 0.10
N PHE A 27 -12.20 -22.70 -0.68
CA PHE A 27 -10.79 -22.42 -0.48
C PHE A 27 -10.54 -21.17 0.39
N GLN A 28 -11.60 -20.41 0.73
CA GLN A 28 -11.52 -19.22 1.58
C GLN A 28 -10.47 -18.18 1.12
N TYR A 29 -10.42 -17.91 -0.19
CA TYR A 29 -9.53 -16.90 -0.77
C TYR A 29 -9.72 -15.51 -0.16
N ALA A 30 -8.69 -14.67 -0.21
CA ALA A 30 -8.78 -13.32 0.33
C ALA A 30 -9.84 -12.47 -0.38
N SER A 31 -10.43 -11.54 0.38
CA SER A 31 -11.34 -10.53 -0.16
C SER A 31 -10.57 -9.51 -1.01
N ASN A 32 -11.21 -8.95 -2.04
CA ASN A 32 -10.63 -7.87 -2.83
C ASN A 32 -10.60 -6.50 -2.12
N CYS A 33 -11.15 -6.42 -0.90
CA CYS A 33 -11.11 -5.24 -0.05
C CYS A 33 -9.68 -4.87 0.34
N ILE A 34 -9.30 -3.61 0.10
CA ILE A 34 -8.04 -3.04 0.57
C ILE A 34 -8.26 -2.36 1.91
N GLN A 35 -7.36 -2.61 2.86
CA GLN A 35 -7.29 -1.89 4.12
C GLN A 35 -5.83 -1.52 4.42
N THR A 36 -5.49 -0.25 4.25
CA THR A 36 -4.16 0.31 4.59
C THR A 36 -4.17 1.08 5.90
N SER A 37 -5.36 1.42 6.38
CA SER A 37 -5.55 1.98 7.72
C SER A 37 -5.07 1.01 8.81
N LYS A 38 -4.35 1.56 9.78
CA LYS A 38 -3.79 0.81 10.91
C LYS A 38 -4.72 0.81 12.11
N TYR A 39 -5.44 1.91 12.30
CA TYR A 39 -6.20 2.15 13.50
C TYR A 39 -7.70 2.12 13.24
N ASN A 40 -8.43 1.56 14.19
CA ASN A 40 -9.84 1.80 14.37
C ASN A 40 -10.01 2.90 15.43
N ILE A 41 -11.16 3.56 15.49
CA ILE A 41 -11.45 4.66 16.42
C ILE A 41 -11.12 4.26 17.88
N VAL A 42 -11.41 3.01 18.25
CA VAL A 42 -11.17 2.46 19.60
C VAL A 42 -9.72 2.00 19.80
N THR A 43 -9.09 1.44 18.77
CA THR A 43 -7.72 0.90 18.87
C THR A 43 -6.66 1.98 18.67
N PHE A 44 -7.02 3.14 18.13
CA PHE A 44 -6.12 4.27 17.90
C PHE A 44 -5.35 4.61 19.16
N LEU A 45 -6.03 5.05 20.22
CA LEU A 45 -5.35 5.54 21.42
C LEU A 45 -4.41 4.51 22.08
N PRO A 46 -4.84 3.27 22.41
CA PRO A 46 -3.98 2.31 23.10
C PRO A 46 -2.81 1.83 22.23
N VAL A 47 -3.03 1.55 20.94
CA VAL A 47 -1.98 1.04 20.05
C VAL A 47 -1.00 2.15 19.69
N ASN A 48 -1.50 3.33 19.31
CA ASN A 48 -0.67 4.48 18.99
C ASN A 48 0.22 4.89 20.19
N LEU A 49 -0.34 4.92 21.40
CA LEU A 49 0.44 5.25 22.60
C LEU A 49 1.49 4.18 22.90
N PHE A 50 1.15 2.90 22.73
CA PHE A 50 2.11 1.80 22.87
C PHE A 50 3.26 1.92 21.86
N GLU A 51 2.97 2.19 20.60
CA GLU A 51 3.98 2.42 19.56
C GLU A 51 4.88 3.62 19.89
N GLN A 52 4.30 4.74 20.35
CA GLN A 52 5.08 5.90 20.76
C GLN A 52 6.00 5.59 21.94
N PHE A 53 5.60 4.77 22.90
CA PHE A 53 6.47 4.35 24.01
C PHE A 53 7.46 3.25 23.66
N GLN A 54 7.40 2.62 22.48
CA GLN A 54 8.50 1.77 22.00
C GLN A 54 9.69 2.59 21.50
N GLU A 55 9.50 3.90 21.28
CA GLU A 55 10.59 4.80 20.94
C GLU A 55 11.48 5.08 22.16
N VAL A 56 12.80 4.94 21.99
CA VAL A 56 13.80 5.10 23.06
C VAL A 56 13.71 6.48 23.71
N ALA A 57 13.45 7.53 22.93
CA ALA A 57 13.33 8.90 23.43
C ALA A 57 12.12 9.07 24.37
N ASN A 58 10.95 8.57 23.97
CA ASN A 58 9.73 8.67 24.76
C ASN A 58 9.81 7.79 26.03
N THR A 59 10.45 6.63 25.94
CA THR A 59 10.77 5.77 27.09
C THR A 59 11.70 6.48 28.08
N TYR A 60 12.73 7.16 27.59
CA TYR A 60 13.65 7.93 28.43
C TYR A 60 12.91 9.04 29.21
N PHE A 61 12.06 9.82 28.55
CA PHE A 61 11.24 10.83 29.22
C PHE A 61 10.24 10.24 30.21
N LEU A 62 9.69 9.06 29.94
CA LEU A 62 8.83 8.33 30.87
C LEU A 62 9.57 7.96 32.16
N PHE A 63 10.80 7.43 32.05
CA PHE A 63 11.61 7.12 33.24
C PHE A 63 11.99 8.37 34.03
N LEU A 64 12.35 9.47 33.35
CA LEU A 64 12.61 10.75 34.01
C LEU A 64 11.38 11.26 34.77
N LEU A 65 10.18 11.14 34.19
CA LEU A 65 8.93 11.49 34.85
C LEU A 65 8.71 10.64 36.11
N ILE A 66 8.91 9.32 36.02
CA ILE A 66 8.77 8.41 37.17
C ILE A 66 9.75 8.77 38.30
N LEU A 67 11.03 9.03 37.98
CA LEU A 67 12.03 9.39 38.98
C LEU A 67 11.70 10.71 39.70
N GLN A 68 11.03 11.63 39.02
CA GLN A 68 10.64 12.94 39.58
C GLN A 68 9.37 12.90 40.43
N LEU A 69 8.59 11.82 40.36
CA LEU A 69 7.48 11.58 41.28
C LEU A 69 7.95 11.26 42.70
N ILE A 70 9.23 10.94 42.89
CA ILE A 70 9.83 10.70 44.22
C ILE A 70 10.32 12.05 44.78
N PRO A 71 9.61 12.65 45.75
CA PRO A 71 9.92 14.00 46.24
C PRO A 71 11.29 14.12 46.94
N GLN A 72 11.89 12.99 47.34
CA GLN A 72 13.20 12.92 47.99
C GLN A 72 14.37 13.12 47.00
N ILE A 73 14.17 12.85 45.71
CA ILE A 73 15.20 12.88 44.66
C ILE A 73 14.96 14.04 43.68
N SER A 74 13.75 14.58 43.64
CA SER A 74 13.33 15.58 42.66
C SER A 74 13.72 17.01 43.07
N SER A 75 14.65 17.61 42.32
CA SER A 75 15.03 19.04 42.45
C SER A 75 14.31 19.95 41.45
N LEU A 76 13.54 19.38 40.53
CA LEU A 76 12.84 20.08 39.44
C LEU A 76 11.33 19.91 39.59
N SER A 77 10.58 20.94 39.20
CA SER A 77 9.12 20.87 39.24
C SER A 77 8.58 19.84 38.25
N TRP A 78 7.63 19.01 38.69
CA TRP A 78 6.98 17.96 37.90
C TRP A 78 6.42 18.45 36.54
N PHE A 79 6.00 19.72 36.45
CA PHE A 79 5.53 20.31 35.19
C PHE A 79 6.62 20.38 34.11
N THR A 80 7.89 20.49 34.49
CA THR A 80 9.00 20.69 33.52
C THR A 80 9.29 19.46 32.66
N THR A 81 8.79 18.29 33.04
CA THR A 81 9.01 17.01 32.34
C THR A 81 7.75 16.40 31.79
N ILE A 82 6.62 16.54 32.49
CA ILE A 82 5.32 16.10 31.95
C ILE A 82 4.91 16.93 30.72
N VAL A 83 5.18 18.25 30.73
CA VAL A 83 4.74 19.14 29.64
C VAL A 83 5.43 18.80 28.31
N PRO A 84 6.78 18.66 28.24
CA PRO A 84 7.43 18.23 26.99
C PRO A 84 6.98 16.86 26.50
N LEU A 85 6.83 15.89 27.41
CA LEU A 85 6.40 14.53 27.06
C LEU A 85 4.99 14.52 26.47
N VAL A 86 4.02 15.15 27.16
CA VAL A 86 2.64 15.24 26.67
C VAL A 86 2.58 15.99 25.35
N LEU A 87 3.34 17.07 25.19
CA LEU A 87 3.37 17.84 23.94
C LEU A 87 3.87 17.00 22.76
N VAL A 88 4.98 16.28 22.93
CA VAL A 88 5.53 15.42 21.86
C VAL A 88 4.56 14.30 21.52
N LEU A 89 4.05 13.58 22.52
CA LEU A 89 3.09 12.48 22.30
C LEU A 89 1.81 12.98 21.60
N THR A 90 1.31 14.15 21.99
CA THR A 90 0.10 14.74 21.40
C THR A 90 0.33 15.13 19.94
N ILE A 91 1.44 15.80 19.61
CA ILE A 91 1.74 16.19 18.22
C ILE A 91 1.88 14.95 17.33
N THR A 92 2.61 13.93 17.79
CA THR A 92 2.77 12.68 17.05
C THR A 92 1.42 11.97 16.87
N ALA A 93 0.59 11.90 17.92
CA ALA A 93 -0.74 11.30 17.83
C ALA A 93 -1.64 12.06 16.84
N VAL A 94 -1.62 13.40 16.82
CA VAL A 94 -2.41 14.18 15.86
C VAL A 94 -1.95 13.93 14.43
N LYS A 95 -0.64 13.83 14.19
CA LYS A 95 -0.08 13.47 12.88
C LYS A 95 -0.56 12.09 12.44
N ASP A 96 -0.38 11.08 13.30
CA ASP A 96 -0.74 9.70 12.99
C ASP A 96 -2.26 9.54 12.76
N ALA A 97 -3.09 10.23 13.54
CA ALA A 97 -4.54 10.27 13.35
C ALA A 97 -4.93 10.89 12.00
N THR A 98 -4.26 11.98 11.61
CA THR A 98 -4.52 12.67 10.34
C THR A 98 -4.14 11.78 9.16
N ASP A 99 -2.96 11.17 9.21
CA ASP A 99 -2.47 10.26 8.18
C ASP A 99 -3.39 9.03 8.05
N ASP A 100 -3.80 8.44 9.17
CA ASP A 100 -4.71 7.28 9.16
C ASP A 100 -6.11 7.64 8.63
N TYR A 101 -6.63 8.82 8.95
CA TYR A 101 -7.89 9.31 8.36
C TYR A 101 -7.80 9.44 6.84
N PHE A 102 -6.69 9.96 6.31
CA PHE A 102 -6.50 10.02 4.86
C PHE A 102 -6.38 8.63 4.23
N ARG A 103 -5.78 7.66 4.93
CA ARG A 103 -5.76 6.25 4.49
C ARG A 103 -7.17 5.66 4.41
N HIS A 104 -7.98 5.79 5.46
CA HIS A 104 -9.39 5.36 5.45
C HIS A 104 -10.18 5.96 4.30
N LYS A 105 -9.97 7.25 4.02
CA LYS A 105 -10.62 7.93 2.90
C LYS A 105 -10.18 7.35 1.55
N SER A 106 -8.88 7.11 1.36
CA SER A 106 -8.33 6.52 0.14
C SER A 106 -8.79 5.07 -0.07
N ASP A 107 -8.71 4.24 0.99
CA ASP A 107 -9.20 2.86 0.98
C ASP A 107 -10.67 2.82 0.54
N ASN A 108 -11.52 3.65 1.14
CA ASN A 108 -12.93 3.75 0.76
C ASN A 108 -13.12 4.17 -0.70
N GLN A 109 -12.30 5.08 -1.23
CA GLN A 109 -12.41 5.49 -2.63
C GLN A 109 -12.09 4.32 -3.57
N VAL A 110 -11.04 3.54 -3.30
CA VAL A 110 -10.64 2.42 -4.15
C VAL A 110 -11.64 1.26 -4.04
N ASN A 111 -12.06 0.91 -2.81
CA ASN A 111 -12.99 -0.19 -2.56
C ASN A 111 -14.37 0.02 -3.19
N ASN A 112 -14.82 1.28 -3.28
CA ASN A 112 -16.12 1.64 -3.86
C ASN A 112 -16.10 1.89 -5.38
N ARG A 113 -14.94 1.77 -6.05
CA ARG A 113 -14.87 1.83 -7.52
C ARG A 113 -15.74 0.74 -8.13
N GLN A 114 -16.29 1.01 -9.31
CA GLN A 114 -17.18 0.09 -10.01
C GLN A 114 -16.41 -0.77 -11.02
N SER A 115 -16.88 -1.99 -11.23
CA SER A 115 -16.40 -2.93 -12.24
C SER A 115 -17.56 -3.73 -12.81
N GLN A 116 -17.49 -4.05 -14.11
CA GLN A 116 -18.52 -4.86 -14.77
C GLN A 116 -18.22 -6.35 -14.57
N VAL A 117 -18.95 -7.01 -13.69
CA VAL A 117 -18.79 -8.43 -13.38
C VAL A 117 -19.88 -9.25 -14.08
N LEU A 118 -19.51 -10.35 -14.71
CA LEU A 118 -20.43 -11.31 -15.31
C LEU A 118 -21.02 -12.21 -14.23
N ILE A 119 -22.31 -12.04 -13.94
CA ILE A 119 -23.04 -12.82 -12.95
C ILE A 119 -24.29 -13.39 -13.62
N ASN A 120 -24.42 -14.72 -13.60
CA ASN A 120 -25.57 -15.45 -14.15
C ASN A 120 -25.90 -15.05 -15.60
N GLY A 121 -24.88 -14.86 -16.43
CA GLY A 121 -25.04 -14.49 -17.85
C GLY A 121 -25.35 -13.02 -18.11
N THR A 122 -25.31 -12.16 -17.08
CA THR A 122 -25.53 -10.71 -17.20
C THR A 122 -24.35 -9.93 -16.64
N LEU A 123 -23.92 -8.87 -17.34
CA LEU A 123 -22.94 -7.93 -16.80
C LEU A 123 -23.63 -7.02 -15.77
N ARG A 124 -23.09 -7.00 -14.55
CA ARG A 124 -23.57 -6.17 -13.44
C ARG A 124 -22.45 -5.26 -12.95
N GLN A 125 -22.81 -4.05 -12.54
CA GLN A 125 -21.88 -3.16 -11.86
C GLN A 125 -21.71 -3.62 -10.42
N GLU A 126 -20.49 -3.95 -10.04
CA GLU A 126 -20.13 -4.34 -8.68
C GLU A 126 -18.99 -3.47 -8.16
N GLN A 127 -18.98 -3.26 -6.84
CA GLN A 127 -17.89 -2.58 -6.18
C GLN A 127 -16.63 -3.44 -6.20
N TRP A 128 -15.46 -2.81 -6.32
CA TRP A 128 -14.18 -3.53 -6.35
C TRP A 128 -14.00 -4.44 -5.14
N MET A 129 -14.41 -4.01 -3.94
CA MET A 129 -14.35 -4.85 -2.73
C MET A 129 -15.21 -6.12 -2.78
N ASN A 130 -16.23 -6.17 -3.66
CA ASN A 130 -17.15 -7.29 -3.80
C ASN A 130 -16.75 -8.29 -4.90
N VAL A 131 -15.74 -7.93 -5.72
CA VAL A 131 -15.17 -8.83 -6.73
C VAL A 131 -14.54 -10.05 -6.05
N ARG A 132 -14.84 -11.24 -6.55
CA ARG A 132 -14.36 -12.51 -5.97
C ARG A 132 -13.50 -13.30 -6.97
N VAL A 133 -12.66 -14.18 -6.44
CA VAL A 133 -11.88 -15.13 -7.23
C VAL A 133 -12.81 -16.03 -8.05
N GLY A 134 -12.51 -16.15 -9.34
CA GLY A 134 -13.29 -16.88 -10.34
C GLY A 134 -14.42 -16.09 -11.01
N ASP A 135 -14.62 -14.83 -10.63
CA ASP A 135 -15.48 -13.92 -11.37
C ASP A 135 -14.87 -13.55 -12.72
N ILE A 136 -15.70 -13.39 -13.74
CA ILE A 136 -15.29 -12.83 -15.02
C ILE A 136 -15.65 -11.34 -15.04
N ILE A 137 -14.67 -10.50 -15.35
CA ILE A 137 -14.81 -9.05 -15.39
C ILE A 137 -14.65 -8.57 -16.82
N LYS A 138 -15.51 -7.65 -17.24
CA LYS A 138 -15.31 -6.84 -18.44
C LYS A 138 -14.60 -5.55 -18.09
N LEU A 139 -13.49 -5.29 -18.75
CA LEU A 139 -12.79 -4.02 -18.71
C LEU A 139 -13.03 -3.26 -20.02
N GLU A 140 -13.07 -1.93 -19.92
CA GLU A 140 -13.21 -1.04 -21.07
C GLU A 140 -11.97 -0.15 -21.15
N ASN A 141 -11.72 0.43 -22.32
CA ASN A 141 -10.55 1.27 -22.54
C ASN A 141 -10.41 2.38 -21.48
N ASN A 142 -9.20 2.57 -20.98
CA ASN A 142 -8.84 3.51 -19.90
C ASN A 142 -9.40 3.15 -18.51
N HIS A 143 -9.95 1.95 -18.31
CA HIS A 143 -10.28 1.46 -16.97
C HIS A 143 -9.09 0.77 -16.31
N PHE A 144 -9.02 0.94 -14.99
CA PHE A 144 -8.08 0.22 -14.15
C PHE A 144 -8.54 -1.21 -13.90
N VAL A 145 -7.57 -2.12 -13.83
CA VAL A 145 -7.79 -3.51 -13.48
C VAL A 145 -8.05 -3.64 -11.96
N ALA A 146 -9.18 -4.25 -11.59
CA ALA A 146 -9.66 -4.33 -10.21
C ALA A 146 -8.97 -5.39 -9.32
N ALA A 147 -8.42 -6.44 -9.94
CA ALA A 147 -7.81 -7.62 -9.31
C ALA A 147 -6.85 -8.29 -10.32
N ASP A 148 -6.06 -9.29 -9.95
CA ASP A 148 -5.19 -9.93 -10.94
C ASP A 148 -6.01 -10.89 -11.81
N LEU A 149 -6.06 -10.60 -13.11
CA LEU A 149 -6.91 -11.28 -14.07
C LEU A 149 -6.11 -12.14 -15.03
N LEU A 150 -6.61 -13.34 -15.32
CA LEU A 150 -6.25 -14.08 -16.52
C LEU A 150 -7.05 -13.51 -17.71
N LEU A 151 -6.36 -12.99 -18.72
CA LEU A 151 -6.97 -12.48 -19.94
C LEU A 151 -7.60 -13.63 -20.74
N LEU A 152 -8.93 -13.56 -20.91
CA LEU A 152 -9.70 -14.56 -21.65
C LEU A 152 -9.88 -14.15 -23.11
N SER A 153 -10.35 -12.93 -23.34
CA SER A 153 -10.70 -12.40 -24.66
C SER A 153 -10.51 -10.89 -24.71
N SER A 154 -10.31 -10.35 -25.90
CA SER A 154 -10.03 -8.93 -26.14
C SER A 154 -10.64 -8.49 -27.47
N SER A 155 -10.89 -7.18 -27.62
CA SER A 155 -11.34 -6.57 -28.86
C SER A 155 -10.29 -6.63 -29.98
N GLU A 156 -9.00 -6.70 -29.64
CA GLU A 156 -7.92 -6.66 -30.63
C GLU A 156 -7.70 -8.03 -31.31
N PRO A 157 -7.21 -8.03 -32.57
CA PRO A 157 -6.88 -9.26 -33.28
C PRO A 157 -5.90 -10.15 -32.50
N HIS A 158 -6.05 -11.46 -32.64
CA HIS A 158 -5.24 -12.48 -31.95
C HIS A 158 -5.32 -12.44 -30.42
N GLY A 159 -6.35 -11.79 -29.85
CA GLY A 159 -6.57 -11.72 -28.41
C GLY A 159 -5.55 -10.84 -27.69
N LEU A 160 -4.97 -9.85 -28.40
CA LEU A 160 -4.00 -8.93 -27.83
C LEU A 160 -4.66 -7.88 -26.94
N CYS A 161 -3.91 -7.37 -25.98
CA CYS A 161 -4.36 -6.35 -25.05
C CYS A 161 -3.17 -5.48 -24.69
N TYR A 162 -3.34 -4.16 -24.62
CA TYR A 162 -2.28 -3.26 -24.20
C TYR A 162 -2.58 -2.71 -22.80
N ILE A 163 -1.58 -2.76 -21.93
CA ILE A 163 -1.69 -2.24 -20.57
C ILE A 163 -0.58 -1.25 -20.28
N GLU A 164 -0.94 -0.21 -19.53
CA GLU A 164 0.01 0.73 -18.94
C GLU A 164 0.28 0.32 -17.48
N THR A 165 1.56 0.21 -17.11
CA THR A 165 2.00 -0.22 -15.78
C THR A 165 2.62 0.92 -14.96
N ALA A 166 2.39 2.18 -15.36
CA ALA A 166 2.98 3.35 -14.71
C ALA A 166 2.72 3.41 -13.20
N GLU A 167 1.59 2.87 -12.71
CA GLU A 167 1.29 2.79 -11.27
C GLU A 167 2.06 1.67 -10.54
N LEU A 168 2.52 0.64 -11.24
CA LEU A 168 3.19 -0.53 -10.65
C LEU A 168 4.71 -0.40 -10.61
N ASP A 169 5.32 -0.02 -11.74
CA ASP A 169 6.77 0.02 -11.93
C ASP A 169 7.30 1.38 -12.38
N GLY A 170 6.42 2.36 -12.60
CA GLY A 170 6.79 3.69 -13.10
C GLY A 170 7.17 3.71 -14.58
N GLU A 171 7.01 2.59 -15.30
CA GLU A 171 7.25 2.53 -16.74
C GLU A 171 6.03 3.11 -17.49
N THR A 172 6.27 4.08 -18.36
CA THR A 172 5.23 4.71 -19.18
C THR A 172 4.98 3.97 -20.50
N ASN A 173 5.80 2.96 -20.80
CA ASN A 173 5.62 2.17 -22.00
C ASN A 173 4.46 1.18 -21.83
N MET A 174 3.69 1.01 -22.89
CA MET A 174 2.63 0.01 -22.89
C MET A 174 3.25 -1.39 -23.03
N LYS A 175 2.74 -2.33 -22.24
CA LYS A 175 3.08 -3.76 -22.31
C LYS A 175 1.97 -4.49 -23.06
N VAL A 176 2.36 -5.42 -23.93
CA VAL A 176 1.43 -6.27 -24.68
C VAL A 176 1.17 -7.53 -23.88
N ARG A 177 -0.10 -7.89 -23.74
CA ARG A 177 -0.60 -9.14 -23.16
C ARG A 177 -1.45 -9.87 -24.19
N GLN A 178 -1.58 -11.18 -24.06
CA GLN A 178 -2.27 -12.00 -25.04
C GLN A 178 -3.12 -13.08 -24.37
N ALA A 179 -4.39 -13.17 -24.77
CA ALA A 179 -5.27 -14.29 -24.43
C ALA A 179 -4.75 -15.60 -25.06
N ILE A 180 -5.04 -16.74 -24.44
CA ILE A 180 -4.80 -18.02 -25.13
C ILE A 180 -5.73 -18.08 -26.36
N PRO A 181 -5.27 -18.58 -27.52
CA PRO A 181 -6.09 -18.65 -28.73
C PRO A 181 -7.46 -19.31 -28.51
N VAL A 182 -7.52 -20.36 -27.67
CA VAL A 182 -8.75 -21.10 -27.39
C VAL A 182 -9.79 -20.25 -26.64
N THR A 183 -9.37 -19.33 -25.77
CA THR A 183 -10.28 -18.46 -25.01
C THR A 183 -10.55 -17.15 -25.75
N SER A 184 -9.66 -16.74 -26.66
CA SER A 184 -9.80 -15.50 -27.42
C SER A 184 -11.06 -15.46 -28.28
N GLU A 185 -11.62 -16.61 -28.63
CA GLU A 185 -12.89 -16.72 -29.37
C GLU A 185 -14.12 -16.45 -28.49
N LEU A 186 -13.98 -16.41 -27.15
CA LEU A 186 -15.04 -16.13 -26.18
C LEU A 186 -15.34 -14.62 -26.10
N GLY A 187 -15.72 -14.01 -27.22
CA GLY A 187 -16.08 -12.60 -27.30
C GLY A 187 -17.52 -12.29 -26.89
N ASP A 188 -18.40 -13.30 -26.89
CA ASP A 188 -19.81 -13.15 -26.53
C ASP A 188 -20.09 -13.47 -25.06
N ILE A 189 -20.98 -12.68 -24.45
CA ILE A 189 -21.40 -12.83 -23.06
C ILE A 189 -22.01 -14.22 -22.82
N GLY A 190 -22.77 -14.74 -23.79
CA GLY A 190 -23.39 -16.07 -23.68
C GLY A 190 -22.36 -17.19 -23.60
N GLN A 191 -21.29 -17.10 -24.38
CA GLN A 191 -20.18 -18.07 -24.34
C GLN A 191 -19.37 -17.95 -23.05
N LEU A 192 -19.09 -16.73 -22.61
CA LEU A 192 -18.38 -16.48 -21.34
C LEU A 192 -19.18 -16.95 -20.13
N ALA A 193 -20.51 -16.88 -20.17
CA ALA A 193 -21.38 -17.38 -19.11
C ALA A 193 -21.35 -18.91 -18.98
N GLN A 194 -21.06 -19.61 -20.09
CA GLN A 194 -20.93 -21.07 -20.15
C GLN A 194 -19.48 -21.53 -19.94
N PHE A 195 -18.52 -20.60 -19.86
CA PHE A 195 -17.13 -20.92 -19.64
C PHE A 195 -16.93 -21.49 -18.23
N ASP A 196 -16.42 -22.73 -18.17
CA ASP A 196 -16.27 -23.55 -16.97
C ASP A 196 -14.82 -23.98 -16.72
N GLY A 197 -13.86 -23.29 -17.35
CA GLY A 197 -12.44 -23.59 -17.23
C GLY A 197 -11.93 -23.50 -15.79
N GLU A 198 -10.97 -24.37 -15.45
CA GLU A 198 -10.30 -24.40 -14.16
C GLU A 198 -8.82 -24.00 -14.33
N VAL A 199 -8.39 -22.98 -13.60
CA VAL A 199 -7.01 -22.51 -13.57
C VAL A 199 -6.33 -23.12 -12.34
N ILE A 200 -5.21 -23.79 -12.56
CA ILE A 200 -4.32 -24.25 -11.50
C ILE A 200 -3.00 -23.48 -11.64
N CYS A 201 -2.60 -22.73 -10.62
CA CYS A 201 -1.40 -21.90 -10.67
C CYS A 201 -0.59 -21.90 -9.38
N GLU A 202 0.61 -21.32 -9.44
CA GLU A 202 1.42 -21.09 -8.25
C GLU A 202 0.69 -20.19 -7.23
N PRO A 203 0.99 -20.32 -5.92
CA PRO A 203 0.45 -19.42 -4.91
C PRO A 203 0.87 -17.97 -5.20
N PRO A 204 0.15 -17.00 -4.62
CA PRO A 204 0.47 -15.60 -4.82
C PRO A 204 1.91 -15.27 -4.45
N ASN A 205 2.57 -14.45 -5.25
CA ASN A 205 3.97 -14.09 -5.05
C ASN A 205 4.23 -12.62 -5.40
N ASN A 206 5.27 -12.02 -4.80
CA ASN A 206 5.59 -10.60 -4.98
C ASN A 206 6.39 -10.29 -6.27
N LYS A 207 6.48 -11.21 -7.23
CA LYS A 207 7.27 -11.01 -8.46
C LYS A 207 6.35 -10.67 -9.63
N LEU A 208 6.36 -9.41 -10.06
CA LEU A 208 5.50 -8.89 -11.14
C LEU A 208 5.77 -9.52 -12.52
N ASP A 209 6.95 -10.11 -12.71
CA ASP A 209 7.41 -10.73 -13.94
C ASP A 209 7.16 -12.24 -14.00
N LYS A 210 6.83 -12.87 -12.86
CA LYS A 210 6.72 -14.33 -12.73
C LYS A 210 5.28 -14.75 -12.47
N PHE A 211 4.75 -15.52 -13.43
CA PHE A 211 3.51 -16.26 -13.25
C PHE A 211 3.60 -17.57 -14.02
N SER A 212 3.24 -18.67 -13.37
CA SER A 212 3.11 -19.99 -13.97
C SER A 212 1.82 -20.66 -13.53
N GLY A 213 1.07 -21.15 -14.51
CA GLY A 213 -0.16 -21.91 -14.27
C GLY A 213 -0.57 -22.73 -15.47
N THR A 214 -1.70 -23.40 -15.35
CA THR A 214 -2.31 -24.20 -16.41
C THR A 214 -3.82 -24.01 -16.38
N LEU A 215 -4.40 -23.66 -17.52
CA LEU A 215 -5.83 -23.66 -17.73
C LEU A 215 -6.25 -25.06 -18.21
N TYR A 216 -7.21 -25.65 -17.51
CA TYR A 216 -7.89 -26.89 -17.84
C TYR A 216 -9.25 -26.54 -18.42
N TRP A 217 -9.47 -26.85 -19.70
CA TRP A 217 -10.75 -26.58 -20.36
C TRP A 217 -11.00 -27.57 -21.49
N LYS A 218 -12.23 -28.11 -21.59
CA LYS A 218 -12.63 -29.11 -22.59
C LYS A 218 -11.64 -30.28 -22.69
N GLU A 219 -11.26 -30.86 -21.54
CA GLU A 219 -10.28 -31.96 -21.41
C GLU A 219 -8.85 -31.65 -21.89
N ASN A 220 -8.59 -30.41 -22.29
CA ASN A 220 -7.27 -29.96 -22.74
C ASN A 220 -6.58 -29.11 -21.67
N LYS A 221 -5.25 -29.09 -21.73
CA LYS A 221 -4.39 -28.30 -20.85
C LYS A 221 -3.69 -27.22 -21.64
N TYR A 222 -3.77 -25.98 -21.17
CA TYR A 222 -3.14 -24.83 -21.80
C TYR A 222 -2.19 -24.17 -20.81
N PRO A 223 -0.88 -24.09 -21.12
CA PRO A 223 0.08 -23.45 -20.23
C PRO A 223 -0.21 -21.95 -20.15
N LEU A 224 -0.12 -21.41 -18.93
CA LEU A 224 -0.27 -20.00 -18.64
C LEU A 224 1.07 -19.41 -18.20
N SER A 225 1.32 -18.20 -18.66
CA SER A 225 2.50 -17.40 -18.34
C SER A 225 2.09 -15.99 -17.96
N ASN A 226 3.05 -15.18 -17.50
CA ASN A 226 2.80 -13.78 -17.19
C ASN A 226 2.19 -13.01 -18.39
N GLN A 227 2.48 -13.39 -19.64
CA GLN A 227 1.90 -12.73 -20.83
C GLN A 227 0.37 -12.81 -20.91
N ASN A 228 -0.23 -13.75 -20.18
CA ASN A 228 -1.68 -13.94 -20.12
C ASN A 228 -2.33 -13.20 -18.94
N MET A 229 -1.55 -12.55 -18.07
CA MET A 229 -2.05 -11.90 -16.85
C MET A 229 -2.16 -10.38 -17.01
N LEU A 230 -3.22 -9.81 -16.44
CA LEU A 230 -3.41 -8.39 -16.21
C LEU A 230 -3.36 -8.16 -14.70
N LEU A 231 -2.38 -7.40 -14.22
CA LEU A 231 -2.21 -7.16 -12.78
C LEU A 231 -3.11 -6.01 -12.31
N ARG A 232 -3.57 -6.08 -11.08
CA ARG A 232 -4.32 -4.99 -10.42
C ARG A 232 -3.56 -3.67 -10.53
N GLY A 233 -4.24 -2.56 -10.77
CA GLY A 233 -3.61 -1.24 -10.91
C GLY A 233 -3.02 -0.95 -12.28
N CYS A 234 -2.91 -1.95 -13.17
CA CYS A 234 -2.67 -1.66 -14.59
C CYS A 234 -3.87 -0.91 -15.17
N MET A 235 -3.64 -0.08 -16.18
CA MET A 235 -4.70 0.55 -16.96
C MET A 235 -4.78 -0.08 -18.35
N LEU A 236 -5.99 -0.47 -18.77
CA LEU A 236 -6.25 -0.90 -20.14
C LEU A 236 -6.09 0.30 -21.09
N ARG A 237 -5.29 0.16 -22.14
CA ARG A 237 -5.07 1.19 -23.15
C ARG A 237 -5.20 0.59 -24.55
N ASN A 238 -5.57 1.40 -25.54
CA ASN A 238 -5.58 0.99 -26.96
C ASN A 238 -6.26 -0.36 -27.21
N THR A 239 -7.30 -0.66 -26.43
CA THR A 239 -8.08 -1.88 -26.50
C THR A 239 -9.47 -1.50 -26.03
N GLU A 240 -10.48 -1.65 -26.88
CA GLU A 240 -11.84 -1.17 -26.62
C GLU A 240 -12.44 -1.87 -25.40
N TRP A 241 -12.29 -3.19 -25.33
CA TRP A 241 -12.71 -4.01 -24.21
C TRP A 241 -11.88 -5.28 -24.10
N CYS A 242 -11.81 -5.82 -22.90
CA CYS A 242 -11.32 -7.19 -22.68
C CYS A 242 -12.10 -7.87 -21.55
N PHE A 243 -12.11 -9.20 -21.57
CA PHE A 243 -12.67 -10.04 -20.52
C PHE A 243 -11.54 -10.75 -19.79
N GLY A 244 -11.57 -10.70 -18.46
CA GLY A 244 -10.57 -11.34 -17.60
C GLY A 244 -11.22 -12.15 -16.48
N LEU A 245 -10.65 -13.32 -16.19
CA LEU A 245 -11.02 -14.16 -15.03
C LEU A 245 -10.19 -13.74 -13.82
N VAL A 246 -10.82 -13.42 -12.70
CA VAL A 246 -10.11 -13.09 -11.45
C VAL A 246 -9.41 -14.33 -10.90
N VAL A 247 -8.09 -14.29 -10.82
CA VAL A 247 -7.26 -15.39 -10.26
C VAL A 247 -6.81 -15.05 -8.83
N PHE A 248 -6.36 -13.81 -8.61
CA PHE A 248 -6.00 -13.32 -7.28
C PHE A 248 -6.82 -12.07 -6.94
N ALA A 249 -7.35 -12.03 -5.73
CA ALA A 249 -8.10 -10.91 -5.19
C ALA A 249 -7.38 -10.32 -3.98
N GLY A 250 -7.32 -8.99 -3.89
CA GLY A 250 -6.84 -8.28 -2.71
C GLY A 250 -5.54 -8.82 -2.09
N GLY A 251 -5.56 -9.00 -0.78
CA GLY A 251 -4.40 -9.35 0.06
C GLY A 251 -3.72 -10.68 -0.27
N ASP A 252 -4.26 -11.46 -1.22
CA ASP A 252 -3.56 -12.60 -1.79
C ASP A 252 -2.33 -12.14 -2.59
N ALA A 253 -2.46 -11.12 -3.44
CA ALA A 253 -1.36 -10.61 -4.26
C ALA A 253 -0.25 -10.09 -3.34
N GLY A 254 0.76 -10.94 -3.09
CA GLY A 254 1.85 -10.68 -2.18
C GLY A 254 2.46 -9.31 -2.47
N GLY A 255 2.23 -8.36 -1.58
CA GLY A 255 2.57 -6.98 -1.85
C GLY A 255 1.88 -6.01 -0.91
N GLU A 256 2.47 -5.83 0.27
CA GLU A 256 2.33 -4.63 1.09
C GLU A 256 2.83 -3.35 0.36
N VAL A 257 3.10 -3.43 -0.96
CA VAL A 257 3.90 -2.47 -1.75
C VAL A 257 3.06 -1.68 -2.77
N LEU A 258 1.79 -2.03 -3.05
CA LEU A 258 1.07 -1.47 -4.20
C LEU A 258 -0.04 -0.44 -3.91
N TRP A 259 -0.08 0.16 -2.72
CA TRP A 259 -1.20 1.05 -2.35
C TRP A 259 -0.87 2.54 -2.30
N ALA A 260 0.39 2.91 -2.55
CA ALA A 260 0.74 4.30 -2.77
C ALA A 260 0.44 4.64 -4.23
N VAL A 261 -0.73 5.23 -4.48
CA VAL A 261 -1.11 6.13 -5.59
C VAL A 261 -2.58 5.85 -5.98
N SER A 262 -3.50 6.21 -5.09
CA SER A 262 -4.81 6.70 -5.52
C SER A 262 -5.05 8.02 -4.84
N GLY A 263 -4.22 8.97 -5.26
CA GLY A 263 -4.23 10.35 -4.80
C GLY A 263 -4.19 11.35 -5.94
N HIS A 264 -4.40 10.97 -7.21
CA HIS A 264 -4.62 11.90 -8.32
C HIS A 264 -5.18 11.19 -9.55
N THR A 265 -6.46 10.88 -9.56
CA THR A 265 -7.23 10.73 -10.80
C THR A 265 -8.65 11.12 -10.49
N GLY A 266 -8.95 12.38 -10.80
CA GLY A 266 -10.32 12.88 -10.80
C GLY A 266 -11.11 12.21 -11.92
N ASP A 267 -12.37 11.93 -11.63
CA ASP A 267 -13.40 11.63 -12.62
C ASP A 267 -13.28 12.56 -13.83
N GLN A 268 -12.99 11.99 -14.99
CA GLN A 268 -13.16 12.63 -16.30
C GLN A 268 -14.23 11.86 -17.05
N VAL A 269 -15.46 11.89 -16.52
CA VAL A 269 -16.68 11.66 -17.30
C VAL A 269 -17.62 12.82 -17.00
N SER A 270 -17.37 13.97 -17.64
CA SER A 270 -18.36 15.00 -18.01
C SER A 270 -17.61 16.29 -18.36
N GLY A 271 -17.61 16.64 -19.65
CA GLY A 271 -17.04 17.89 -20.14
C GLY A 271 -17.74 19.12 -19.54
N ARG A 272 -17.03 19.85 -18.68
CA ARG A 272 -17.15 21.30 -18.41
C ARG A 272 -15.90 21.76 -17.68
N VAL A 273 -15.20 22.74 -18.25
CA VAL A 273 -14.01 23.36 -17.64
C VAL A 273 -14.44 24.29 -16.50
N PRO A 274 -13.91 24.16 -15.26
CA PRO A 274 -13.98 25.21 -14.26
C PRO A 274 -12.63 25.93 -14.08
N PRO A 275 -12.65 27.19 -13.63
CA PRO A 275 -11.49 28.08 -13.67
C PRO A 275 -10.51 27.85 -12.51
N HIS A 276 -9.29 28.34 -12.73
CA HIS A 276 -8.17 28.42 -11.78
C HIS A 276 -8.55 28.55 -10.30
N GLY A 277 -8.19 27.54 -9.51
CA GLY A 277 -8.18 27.57 -8.04
C GLY A 277 -6.81 27.08 -7.52
N ARG A 278 -6.19 27.86 -6.63
CA ARG A 278 -4.86 27.63 -6.06
C ARG A 278 -4.83 26.32 -5.26
N GLY A 279 -3.92 25.41 -5.62
CA GLY A 279 -3.68 24.17 -4.88
C GLY A 279 -2.99 24.44 -3.54
N GLY A 280 -3.62 23.99 -2.46
CA GLY A 280 -2.96 23.79 -1.17
C GLY A 280 -2.18 22.49 -1.19
N SER A 281 -0.86 22.55 -1.00
CA SER A 281 0.02 21.38 -0.97
C SER A 281 -0.16 20.58 0.32
N PRO A 282 -0.39 19.24 0.26
CA PRO A 282 -0.50 18.38 1.45
C PRO A 282 0.84 18.12 2.18
N GLY A 283 1.96 18.69 1.72
CA GLY A 283 3.27 18.54 2.36
C GLY A 283 3.63 19.61 3.41
N ALA A 284 2.88 20.72 3.50
CA ALA A 284 3.33 21.87 4.31
C ALA A 284 3.27 21.59 5.83
N LEU A 285 2.29 20.82 6.30
CA LEU A 285 2.11 20.54 7.73
C LEU A 285 3.18 19.57 8.26
N GLY A 286 3.49 18.51 7.50
CA GLY A 286 4.54 17.54 7.84
C GLY A 286 5.93 18.18 7.91
N TRP A 287 6.28 19.02 6.92
CA TRP A 287 7.53 19.78 6.93
C TRP A 287 7.60 20.81 8.06
N CYS A 288 6.47 21.45 8.41
CA CYS A 288 6.40 22.36 9.56
C CYS A 288 6.62 21.63 10.89
N ILE A 289 6.08 20.42 11.05
CA ILE A 289 6.20 19.62 12.27
C ILE A 289 7.62 19.06 12.42
N ASP A 290 8.24 18.52 11.36
CA ASP A 290 9.62 18.03 11.42
C ASP A 290 10.62 19.16 11.71
N ARG A 291 10.36 20.36 11.18
CA ARG A 291 11.15 21.56 11.46
C ARG A 291 10.94 22.05 12.89
N LEU A 292 9.72 21.96 13.43
CA LEU A 292 9.43 22.28 14.84
C LEU A 292 10.10 21.28 15.80
N MET A 293 10.04 19.97 15.52
CA MET A 293 10.70 18.95 16.34
C MET A 293 12.22 19.12 16.35
N ASN A 294 12.85 19.33 15.18
CA ASN A 294 14.28 19.62 15.12
C ASN A 294 14.65 20.91 15.86
N THR A 295 13.81 21.95 15.78
CA THR A 295 14.04 23.21 16.50
C THR A 295 13.88 23.03 18.02
N LEU A 296 12.91 22.23 18.47
CA LEU A 296 12.69 21.94 19.88
C LEU A 296 13.83 21.10 20.47
N VAL A 297 14.31 20.08 19.74
CA VAL A 297 15.47 19.27 20.10
C VAL A 297 16.73 20.12 20.17
N LEU A 298 16.95 21.02 19.21
CA LEU A 298 18.06 21.98 19.26
C LEU A 298 17.93 22.95 20.45
N TRP A 299 16.73 23.41 20.77
CA TRP A 299 16.50 24.31 21.90
C TRP A 299 16.78 23.64 23.24
N VAL A 300 16.38 22.38 23.42
CA VAL A 300 16.73 21.56 24.60
C VAL A 300 18.25 21.37 24.69
N ARG A 301 18.92 21.06 23.57
CA ARG A 301 20.37 20.86 23.52
C ARG A 301 21.17 22.14 23.82
N VAL A 302 20.65 23.31 23.42
CA VAL A 302 21.25 24.62 23.72
C VAL A 302 21.00 25.04 25.18
N ARG A 303 19.84 24.70 25.74
CA ARG A 303 19.50 24.98 27.14
C ARG A 303 20.37 24.19 28.12
N ASP A 304 20.69 22.93 27.79
CA ASP A 304 21.57 22.10 28.62
C ASP A 304 23.08 22.42 28.43
N GLY A 305 23.45 22.98 27.27
CA GLY A 305 24.83 23.45 27.01
C GLY A 305 25.22 24.73 27.77
N ALA A 306 24.27 25.46 28.36
CA ALA A 306 24.54 26.71 29.07
C ALA A 306 24.95 26.53 30.55
N ALA A 307 24.80 25.33 31.12
CA ALA A 307 25.15 25.03 32.52
C ALA A 307 26.62 24.58 32.73
N GLY A 308 27.43 24.55 31.67
CA GLY A 308 28.78 23.96 31.67
C GLY A 308 29.93 24.93 31.36
N ARG A 309 29.97 26.16 31.91
CA ARG A 309 31.22 26.96 31.92
C ARG A 309 31.99 26.74 33.22
N ARG A 310 32.98 25.84 33.21
CA ARG A 310 34.10 25.90 34.16
C ARG A 310 35.29 26.65 33.53
N ARG A 311 35.90 27.49 34.37
CA ARG A 311 36.93 28.50 34.11
C ARG A 311 38.24 27.92 33.53
N PRO A 312 39.07 28.73 32.83
CA PRO A 312 40.38 28.31 32.35
C PRO A 312 41.37 28.22 33.52
N VAL A 313 42.12 27.11 33.59
CA VAL A 313 43.26 26.94 34.49
C VAL A 313 44.52 27.43 33.76
N CYS A 314 45.22 28.38 34.37
CA CYS A 314 46.56 28.80 34.00
C CYS A 314 47.57 27.65 34.19
N ALA A 315 48.42 27.39 33.20
CA ALA A 315 49.71 26.74 33.40
C ALA A 315 50.80 27.49 32.61
N ARG A 316 51.81 27.96 33.34
CA ARG A 316 53.00 28.67 32.87
C ARG A 316 54.10 27.68 32.47
N ARG A 317 54.79 28.01 31.37
CA ARG A 317 56.12 27.61 30.84
C ARG A 317 57.05 26.70 31.67
N VAL A 318 57.65 25.71 30.98
CA VAL A 318 59.08 25.32 30.93
C VAL A 318 59.25 24.56 29.59
N GLY A 319 60.22 24.70 28.69
CA GLY A 319 61.42 25.50 28.52
C GLY A 319 62.09 24.97 27.24
N ASP A 320 62.25 25.81 26.21
CA ASP A 320 62.93 25.47 24.95
C ASP A 320 64.36 26.02 24.97
N ALA A 321 65.33 25.18 24.61
CA ALA A 321 66.70 25.55 24.25
C ALA A 321 67.30 24.46 23.34
N PRO A 322 68.33 24.75 22.54
CA PRO A 322 68.26 24.71 21.07
C PRO A 322 69.34 23.81 20.42
N CYS A 323 69.34 23.70 19.08
CA CYS A 323 70.56 23.76 18.24
C CYS A 323 70.27 23.65 16.72
N VAL A 324 71.15 24.33 15.98
CA VAL A 324 71.27 24.69 14.54
C VAL A 324 72.38 23.80 13.91
N PRO A 325 72.88 23.89 12.64
CA PRO A 325 72.40 24.32 11.29
C PRO A 325 72.56 23.25 10.17
N GLY A 326 72.16 23.57 8.93
CA GLY A 326 72.72 22.91 7.74
C GLY A 326 72.33 23.48 6.38
N ARG A 327 73.08 24.51 5.94
CA ARG A 327 73.30 25.11 4.59
C ARG A 327 72.12 25.55 3.72
#